data_AF-A0A8C4I7Q3-F1
#
_entry.id   AF-A0A8C4I7Q3-F1
#
_cell.length_a   1.000
_cell.length_b   1.000
_cell.length_c   1.000
_cell.angle_alpha   90.00
_cell.angle_beta   90.00
_cell.angle_gamma   90.00
#
_symmetry.space_group_name_H-M   'P 1'
#
loop_
_entity.id
_entity.type
_entity.pdbx_description
1 polymer ?
#
loop_
_entity_poly.entity_id
_entity_poly.type
_entity_poly.pdbx_seq_one_letter_code
_entity_poly.pdbx_strand_id
1 'polypeptide(L)'
;MYQWAEDDFVLPPGVVRLGVSKPVSGQTYVMYHGTTRQCAQSILRKGFRPSADGMLGRGVYLSRDLEKASRYPLDCPESDRAVVRVKVNVGKVKAIDCQGHPLQKTWHDHGYDTAWVPPDCGMVKSGLEENCVWDPRRIQIIDTINPQPPVNGQTYVMYHGTTRQTAKSIQASGFRPSEDGMLGRGVYLSRDLEKASRYPLDCPESDRAVVRVKVNVGKVKAIDRQRHPLQKTWHDHGYDTAWVPPNCGMVPSGLEEDCVWDPDRIQILVRQTQNHLLKKDKAY
;
A
#
# COMPACT_ATOMS: atom_id res chain seq x y z
N MET A 1 6.94 7.25 -7.08
CA MET A 1 6.01 6.20 -6.62
C MET A 1 6.31 4.90 -7.28
N TYR A 2 7.49 4.43 -7.00
CA TYR A 2 7.91 3.20 -7.59
C TYR A 2 7.11 1.99 -7.04
N GLN A 3 7.15 0.83 -7.72
CA GLN A 3 6.37 -0.38 -7.42
C GLN A 3 6.56 -0.91 -5.98
N TRP A 4 5.43 -1.13 -5.30
CA TRP A 4 5.34 -1.95 -4.07
C TRP A 4 4.51 -3.22 -4.29
N ALA A 5 4.39 -3.69 -5.54
CA ALA A 5 3.52 -4.81 -5.85
C ALA A 5 4.17 -6.13 -5.44
N GLU A 6 3.40 -6.94 -4.71
CA GLU A 6 3.67 -8.35 -4.52
C GLU A 6 3.28 -9.15 -5.76
N ASP A 7 3.97 -10.26 -5.98
CA ASP A 7 3.36 -11.38 -6.67
C ASP A 7 2.28 -11.98 -5.74
N ASP A 8 1.05 -11.50 -5.90
CA ASP A 8 -0.12 -11.76 -5.04
C ASP A 8 -0.65 -13.20 -5.13
N PHE A 9 -0.08 -14.05 -6.00
CA PHE A 9 -0.72 -15.30 -6.40
C PHE A 9 -0.27 -16.53 -5.61
N VAL A 10 0.86 -16.48 -4.88
CA VAL A 10 1.39 -17.63 -4.14
C VAL A 10 1.87 -17.22 -2.75
N LEU A 11 1.07 -17.53 -1.73
CA LEU A 11 1.53 -17.44 -0.34
C LEU A 11 2.45 -18.63 -0.01
N PRO A 12 3.48 -18.46 0.83
CA PRO A 12 4.26 -19.58 1.32
C PRO A 12 3.38 -20.60 2.05
N PRO A 13 3.72 -21.91 2.02
CA PRO A 13 2.95 -22.93 2.74
C PRO A 13 2.75 -22.61 4.22
N GLY A 14 1.52 -22.81 4.70
CA GLY A 14 1.12 -22.57 6.10
C GLY A 14 0.98 -21.10 6.49
N VAL A 15 0.87 -20.18 5.52
CA VAL A 15 0.63 -18.75 5.74
C VAL A 15 -0.79 -18.40 5.33
N VAL A 16 -1.49 -17.63 6.17
CA VAL A 16 -2.79 -17.07 5.84
C VAL A 16 -2.64 -15.57 5.57
N ARG A 17 -3.25 -15.05 4.50
CA ARG A 17 -3.48 -13.61 4.35
C ARG A 17 -4.61 -13.22 5.27
N LEU A 18 -4.33 -12.44 6.31
CA LEU A 18 -5.40 -11.91 7.15
C LEU A 18 -5.90 -10.58 6.62
N GLY A 19 -7.22 -10.43 6.56
CA GLY A 19 -7.86 -9.12 6.53
C GLY A 19 -7.79 -8.42 7.89
N VAL A 20 -8.63 -7.40 8.09
CA VAL A 20 -8.73 -6.57 9.30
C VAL A 20 -9.13 -7.31 10.59
N SER A 21 -9.37 -8.62 10.55
CA SER A 21 -9.76 -9.41 11.72
C SER A 21 -8.62 -9.53 12.74
N LYS A 22 -8.99 -9.86 13.97
CA LYS A 22 -8.06 -10.13 15.07
C LYS A 22 -7.10 -11.28 14.70
N PRO A 23 -5.78 -11.11 14.86
CA PRO A 23 -4.82 -12.20 14.71
C PRO A 23 -5.15 -13.36 15.66
N VAL A 24 -5.16 -14.58 15.13
CA VAL A 24 -5.38 -15.79 15.92
C VAL A 24 -4.06 -16.20 16.55
N SER A 25 -4.06 -16.39 17.87
CA SER A 25 -2.85 -16.80 18.59
C SER A 25 -2.28 -18.11 18.05
N GLY A 26 -0.96 -18.19 17.96
CA GLY A 26 -0.21 -19.34 17.45
C GLY A 26 -0.14 -19.45 15.92
N GLN A 27 -0.89 -18.63 15.19
CA GLN A 27 -0.87 -18.66 13.73
C GLN A 27 0.30 -17.88 13.14
N THR A 28 0.55 -18.15 11.87
CA THR A 28 1.62 -17.50 11.11
C THR A 28 1.07 -16.68 9.94
N TYR A 29 1.54 -15.45 9.83
CA TYR A 29 1.07 -14.48 8.84
C TYR A 29 2.21 -13.88 8.02
N VAL A 30 1.89 -13.43 6.81
CA VAL A 30 2.77 -12.50 6.10
C VAL A 30 2.52 -11.09 6.62
N MET A 31 3.61 -10.40 6.94
CA MET A 31 3.61 -9.01 7.37
C MET A 31 4.74 -8.25 6.69
N TYR A 32 4.76 -6.94 6.88
CA TYR A 32 5.61 -6.01 6.18
C TYR A 32 6.23 -5.01 7.16
N HIS A 33 7.53 -4.80 7.02
CA HIS A 33 8.27 -3.78 7.74
C HIS A 33 8.78 -2.71 6.77
N GLY A 34 8.22 -1.50 6.86
CA GLY A 34 8.71 -0.34 6.12
C GLY A 34 10.00 0.21 6.71
N THR A 35 11.02 0.39 5.88
CA THR A 35 12.33 0.88 6.30
C THR A 35 13.08 1.51 5.12
N THR A 36 14.34 1.92 5.30
CA THR A 36 15.17 2.38 4.17
C THR A 36 15.86 1.21 3.48
N ARG A 37 16.28 1.35 2.23
CA ARG A 37 17.06 0.33 1.50
C ARG A 37 18.30 -0.12 2.28
N GLN A 38 19.01 0.81 2.89
CA GLN A 38 20.20 0.52 3.71
C GLN A 38 19.82 -0.31 4.95
N CYS A 39 18.74 0.06 5.64
CA CYS A 39 18.25 -0.69 6.80
C CYS A 39 17.74 -2.07 6.41
N ALA A 40 17.01 -2.21 5.29
CA ALA A 40 16.57 -3.50 4.76
C ALA A 40 17.76 -4.43 4.48
N GLN A 41 18.83 -3.92 3.85
CA GLN A 41 20.07 -4.69 3.65
C GLN A 41 20.76 -5.07 4.97
N SER A 42 20.66 -4.24 6.01
CA SER A 42 21.17 -4.60 7.34
C SER A 42 20.31 -5.70 7.98
N ILE A 43 18.98 -5.62 7.86
CA ILE A 43 18.03 -6.61 8.36
C ILE A 43 18.24 -7.96 7.68
N LEU A 44 18.42 -7.98 6.35
CA LEU A 44 18.72 -9.20 5.60
C LEU A 44 20.01 -9.89 6.08
N ARG A 45 21.05 -9.12 6.41
CA ARG A 45 22.35 -9.65 6.83
C ARG A 45 22.40 -10.06 8.30
N LYS A 46 21.72 -9.32 9.17
CA LYS A 46 21.90 -9.40 10.63
C LYS A 46 20.63 -9.79 11.39
N GLY A 47 19.49 -9.90 10.70
CA GLY A 47 18.17 -10.04 11.29
C GLY A 47 17.63 -8.72 11.85
N PHE A 48 16.38 -8.77 12.33
CA PHE A 48 15.74 -7.64 12.99
C PHE A 48 16.36 -7.37 14.36
N ARG A 49 16.48 -6.08 14.70
CA ARG A 49 16.76 -5.61 16.06
C ARG A 49 15.51 -4.89 16.57
N PRO A 50 14.97 -5.26 17.74
CA PRO A 50 13.79 -4.60 18.27
C PRO A 50 14.11 -3.14 18.61
N SER A 51 13.15 -2.24 18.37
CA SER A 51 13.25 -0.85 18.80
C SER A 51 13.36 -0.77 20.31
N ALA A 52 14.02 0.26 20.85
CA ALA A 52 14.13 0.44 22.29
C ALA A 52 12.79 0.86 22.94
N ASP A 53 11.92 1.52 22.17
CA ASP A 53 10.58 1.96 22.59
C ASP A 53 9.67 2.14 21.36
N GLY A 54 8.42 2.50 21.60
CA GLY A 54 7.42 2.89 20.61
C GLY A 54 6.04 2.98 21.26
N MET A 55 4.98 3.12 20.46
CA MET A 55 3.61 3.23 20.99
C MET A 55 3.16 1.98 21.77
N LEU A 56 3.74 0.81 21.46
CA LEU A 56 3.52 -0.48 22.12
C LEU A 56 4.74 -0.92 22.95
N GLY A 57 5.69 -0.02 23.22
CA GLY A 57 6.97 -0.35 23.85
C GLY A 57 7.97 -0.96 22.87
N ARG A 58 8.97 -1.66 23.43
CA ARG A 58 10.05 -2.33 22.69
C ARG A 58 9.52 -3.50 21.85
N GLY A 59 10.03 -3.62 20.62
CA GLY A 59 9.75 -4.76 19.75
C GLY A 59 10.00 -4.45 18.28
N VAL A 60 9.57 -5.34 17.39
CA VAL A 60 9.61 -5.14 15.94
C VAL A 60 8.21 -4.79 15.45
N TYR A 61 8.08 -3.61 14.87
CA TYR A 61 6.81 -3.08 14.36
C TYR A 61 6.56 -3.55 12.93
N LEU A 62 5.36 -4.08 12.71
CA LEU A 62 4.97 -4.77 11.49
C LEU A 62 3.53 -4.41 11.14
N SER A 63 3.29 -4.24 9.85
CA SER A 63 1.97 -4.04 9.27
C SER A 63 1.55 -5.29 8.52
N ARG A 64 0.27 -5.66 8.55
CA ARG A 64 -0.28 -6.66 7.62
C ARG A 64 -0.65 -6.08 6.26
N ASP A 65 -0.59 -4.75 6.15
CA ASP A 65 -0.83 -3.98 4.93
C ASP A 65 0.52 -3.49 4.38
N LEU A 66 0.87 -3.96 3.18
CA LEU A 66 2.07 -3.58 2.45
C LEU A 66 2.08 -2.10 2.07
N GLU A 67 0.93 -1.56 1.66
CA GLU A 67 0.78 -0.16 1.32
C GLU A 67 0.90 0.73 2.57
N LYS A 68 0.52 0.23 3.74
CA LYS A 68 0.87 0.89 5.01
C LYS A 68 2.38 0.83 5.26
N ALA A 69 3.01 -0.33 5.11
CA ALA A 69 4.43 -0.47 5.38
C ALA A 69 5.30 0.36 4.44
N SER A 70 4.97 0.43 3.14
CA SER A 70 5.73 1.19 2.14
C SER A 70 5.81 2.69 2.40
N ARG A 71 4.94 3.22 3.27
CA ARG A 71 4.97 4.62 3.71
C ARG A 71 6.12 4.95 4.64
N TYR A 72 6.71 3.95 5.30
CA TYR A 72 7.75 4.17 6.29
C TYR A 72 9.15 3.98 5.72
N PRO A 73 10.12 4.81 6.13
CA PRO A 73 9.98 5.95 7.06
C PRO A 73 9.33 7.17 6.38
N LEU A 74 8.48 7.91 7.12
CA LEU A 74 7.72 9.05 6.58
C LEU A 74 8.64 10.18 6.07
N ASP A 75 9.73 10.45 6.79
CA ASP A 75 10.69 11.52 6.46
C ASP A 75 11.78 11.08 5.48
N CYS A 76 11.59 9.96 4.80
CA CYS A 76 12.53 9.41 3.82
C CYS A 76 11.96 9.55 2.40
N PRO A 77 12.75 9.97 1.40
CA PRO A 77 12.34 9.93 0.01
C PRO A 77 11.91 8.51 -0.36
N GLU A 78 10.83 8.41 -1.11
CA GLU A 78 10.28 7.11 -1.44
C GLU A 78 11.24 6.26 -2.29
N SER A 79 12.13 6.88 -3.08
CA SER A 79 13.23 6.19 -3.79
C SER A 79 14.13 5.38 -2.86
N ASP A 80 14.24 5.80 -1.60
CA ASP A 80 15.16 5.26 -0.62
C ASP A 80 14.46 4.31 0.36
N ARG A 81 13.14 4.18 0.27
CA ARG A 81 12.36 3.23 1.06
C ARG A 81 12.53 1.81 0.53
N ALA A 82 12.30 0.86 1.42
CA ALA A 82 12.21 -0.57 1.15
C ALA A 82 11.24 -1.20 2.14
N VAL A 83 10.62 -2.31 1.76
CA VAL A 83 9.72 -3.06 2.63
C VAL A 83 10.28 -4.45 2.75
N VAL A 84 10.56 -4.87 3.99
CA VAL A 84 10.94 -6.24 4.26
C VAL A 84 9.66 -7.04 4.46
N ARG A 85 9.43 -8.00 3.56
CA ARG A 85 8.32 -8.95 3.67
C ARG A 85 8.75 -10.12 4.54
N VAL A 86 7.91 -10.48 5.49
CA VAL A 86 8.26 -11.45 6.53
C VAL A 86 7.14 -12.44 6.79
N LYS A 87 7.50 -13.65 7.22
CA LYS A 87 6.61 -14.64 7.82
C LYS A 87 6.74 -14.55 9.34
N VAL A 88 5.62 -14.36 10.04
CA VAL A 88 5.60 -14.03 11.48
C VAL A 88 4.71 -15.01 12.23
N ASN A 89 5.29 -15.77 13.16
CA ASN A 89 4.51 -16.53 14.14
C ASN A 89 4.12 -15.62 15.30
N VAL A 90 2.84 -15.24 15.38
CA VAL A 90 2.40 -14.22 16.34
C VAL A 90 2.34 -14.70 17.78
N GLY A 91 2.49 -16.02 18.03
CA GLY A 91 2.44 -16.58 19.38
C GLY A 91 1.17 -16.17 20.13
N LYS A 92 1.28 -15.82 21.42
CA LYS A 92 0.15 -15.31 22.20
C LYS A 92 -0.07 -13.82 21.91
N VAL A 93 -1.24 -13.48 21.36
CA VAL A 93 -1.57 -12.11 20.94
C VAL A 93 -2.36 -11.36 22.02
N LYS A 94 -1.97 -10.10 22.30
CA LYS A 94 -2.74 -9.17 23.13
C LYS A 94 -3.25 -8.01 22.27
N ALA A 95 -4.56 -7.80 22.28
CA ALA A 95 -5.14 -6.58 21.72
C ALA A 95 -4.85 -5.39 22.66
N ILE A 96 -4.37 -4.28 22.09
CA ILE A 96 -4.16 -2.98 22.72
C ILE A 96 -5.06 -2.00 21.99
N ASP A 97 -6.25 -1.76 22.53
CA ASP A 97 -7.40 -1.17 21.84
C ASP A 97 -7.76 0.23 22.32
N CYS A 98 -6.94 0.84 23.17
CA CYS A 98 -7.13 2.22 23.61
C CYS A 98 -5.81 2.85 24.09
N GLN A 99 -5.71 4.18 23.98
CA GLN A 99 -4.59 4.93 24.53
C GLN A 99 -4.58 4.81 26.05
N GLY A 100 -3.40 4.59 26.63
CA GLY A 100 -3.26 4.34 28.07
C GLY A 100 -3.71 2.95 28.51
N HIS A 101 -3.88 1.99 27.58
CA HIS A 101 -4.22 0.61 27.94
C HIS A 101 -3.19 0.07 28.97
N PRO A 102 -3.61 -0.62 30.05
CA PRO A 102 -2.72 -0.99 31.15
C PRO A 102 -1.47 -1.79 30.75
N LEU A 103 -1.60 -2.60 29.70
CA LEU A 103 -0.50 -3.39 29.12
C LEU A 103 0.14 -2.78 27.87
N GLN A 104 -0.13 -1.51 27.54
CA GLN A 104 0.28 -0.90 26.27
C GLN A 104 1.77 -1.08 25.98
N LYS A 105 2.64 -0.93 26.99
CA LYS A 105 4.10 -1.12 26.86
C LYS A 105 4.67 -2.35 27.58
N THR A 106 3.87 -3.08 28.35
CA THR A 106 4.31 -4.15 29.29
C THR A 106 3.67 -5.51 28.99
N TRP A 107 2.96 -5.65 27.87
CA TRP A 107 2.32 -6.89 27.45
C TRP A 107 3.30 -8.07 27.37
N HIS A 108 4.56 -7.84 27.02
CA HIS A 108 5.59 -8.89 26.93
C HIS A 108 5.96 -9.46 28.32
N ASP A 109 5.98 -8.63 29.37
CA ASP A 109 6.20 -9.08 30.75
C ASP A 109 5.08 -10.01 31.24
N HIS A 110 3.92 -9.95 30.59
CA HIS A 110 2.74 -10.77 30.90
C HIS A 110 2.65 -12.02 29.99
N GLY A 111 3.74 -12.39 29.33
CA GLY A 111 3.86 -13.60 28.53
C GLY A 111 3.12 -13.54 27.18
N TYR A 112 2.86 -12.33 26.66
CA TYR A 112 2.38 -12.16 25.29
C TYR A 112 3.56 -11.98 24.33
N ASP A 113 3.42 -12.53 23.13
CA ASP A 113 4.47 -12.51 22.10
C ASP A 113 4.29 -11.38 21.09
N THR A 114 3.03 -10.97 20.87
CA THR A 114 2.65 -9.90 19.96
C THR A 114 1.59 -9.01 20.59
N ALA A 115 1.82 -7.70 20.60
CA ALA A 115 0.77 -6.71 20.77
C ALA A 115 0.16 -6.33 19.42
N TRP A 116 -1.17 -6.25 19.38
CA TRP A 116 -1.93 -5.91 18.18
C TRP A 116 -2.86 -4.74 18.46
N VAL A 117 -2.81 -3.71 17.62
CA VAL A 117 -3.71 -2.57 17.62
C VAL A 117 -4.83 -2.83 16.61
N PRO A 118 -6.10 -2.93 17.04
CA PRO A 118 -7.22 -3.06 16.12
C PRO A 118 -7.40 -1.82 15.23
N PRO A 119 -8.00 -1.95 14.04
CA PRO A 119 -8.39 -0.80 13.25
C PRO A 119 -9.42 0.06 14.00
N ASP A 120 -9.38 1.37 13.75
CA ASP A 120 -10.36 2.37 14.23
C ASP A 120 -10.61 2.38 15.76
N CYS A 121 -9.67 1.89 16.57
CA CYS A 121 -9.79 1.86 18.04
C CYS A 121 -9.29 3.13 18.74
N GLY A 122 -8.92 4.18 17.99
CA GLY A 122 -8.41 5.44 18.54
C GLY A 122 -6.95 5.41 19.01
N MET A 123 -6.23 4.30 18.83
CA MET A 123 -4.80 4.20 19.15
C MET A 123 -3.90 5.03 18.23
N VAL A 124 -4.21 5.12 16.93
CA VAL A 124 -3.42 5.88 15.96
C VAL A 124 -4.34 6.76 15.12
N LYS A 125 -3.87 7.96 14.76
CA LYS A 125 -4.67 8.92 13.97
C LYS A 125 -5.17 8.36 12.65
N SER A 126 -4.40 7.44 12.04
CA SER A 126 -4.76 6.82 10.77
C SER A 126 -5.88 5.78 10.88
N GLY A 127 -6.23 5.33 12.09
CA GLY A 127 -7.14 4.21 12.29
C GLY A 127 -6.60 2.85 11.81
N LEU A 128 -5.35 2.78 11.35
CA LEU A 128 -4.79 1.56 10.77
C LEU A 128 -4.18 0.65 11.84
N GLU A 129 -4.42 -0.65 11.69
CA GLU A 129 -3.91 -1.70 12.58
C GLU A 129 -2.37 -1.76 12.63
N GLU A 130 -1.79 -2.12 13.78
CA GLU A 130 -0.34 -2.20 13.99
C GLU A 130 -0.01 -3.47 14.79
N ASN A 131 1.11 -4.13 14.49
CA ASN A 131 1.60 -5.27 15.25
C ASN A 131 2.99 -4.94 15.80
N CYS A 132 3.24 -5.28 17.06
CA CYS A 132 4.57 -5.22 17.67
C CYS A 132 4.92 -6.59 18.21
N VAL A 133 5.96 -7.21 17.64
CA VAL A 133 6.44 -8.55 18.01
C VAL A 133 7.62 -8.40 18.94
N TRP A 134 7.59 -9.10 20.07
CA TRP A 134 8.61 -8.95 21.13
C TRP A 134 9.96 -9.54 20.71
N ASP A 135 9.93 -10.78 20.23
CA ASP A 135 11.11 -11.57 19.91
C ASP A 135 11.32 -11.68 18.39
N PRO A 136 12.39 -11.08 17.84
CA PRO A 136 12.73 -11.17 16.42
C PRO A 136 12.85 -12.60 15.89
N ARG A 137 13.14 -13.60 16.73
CA ARG A 137 13.24 -15.02 16.31
C ARG A 137 11.92 -15.57 15.76
N ARG A 138 10.80 -14.91 16.03
CA ARG A 138 9.48 -15.25 15.48
C ARG A 138 9.26 -14.72 14.06
N ILE A 139 10.20 -13.94 13.53
CA ILE A 139 10.12 -13.25 12.26
C ILE A 139 11.13 -13.87 11.29
N GLN A 140 10.63 -14.53 10.26
CA GLN A 140 11.43 -15.06 9.16
C GLN A 140 11.34 -14.09 7.98
N ILE A 141 12.49 -13.59 7.52
CA ILE A 141 12.56 -12.73 6.34
C ILE A 141 12.31 -13.56 5.08
N ILE A 142 11.43 -13.09 4.20
CA ILE A 142 11.15 -13.70 2.90
C ILE A 142 12.00 -13.00 1.84
N ASP A 143 11.75 -11.71 1.63
CA ASP A 143 12.45 -10.88 0.66
C ASP A 143 12.33 -9.38 1.01
N THR A 144 12.86 -8.54 0.13
CA THR A 144 12.70 -7.09 0.19
C THR A 144 12.01 -6.60 -1.06
N ILE A 145 10.90 -5.90 -0.87
CA ILE A 145 10.16 -5.21 -1.91
C ILE A 145 10.75 -3.81 -2.00
N ASN A 146 11.26 -3.46 -3.18
CA ASN A 146 11.85 -2.16 -3.42
C ASN A 146 11.00 -1.36 -4.40
N PRO A 147 11.01 -0.03 -4.24
CA PRO A 147 10.45 0.87 -5.22
C PRO A 147 11.13 0.65 -6.60
N GLN A 148 10.43 0.05 -7.59
CA GLN A 148 10.84 -0.02 -9.02
C GLN A 148 10.05 0.85 -10.05
N PRO A 149 10.71 1.34 -11.14
CA PRO A 149 10.02 1.97 -12.27
C PRO A 149 8.94 1.05 -12.88
N PRO A 150 7.91 1.59 -13.52
CA PRO A 150 6.92 0.77 -14.20
C PRO A 150 7.59 0.00 -15.36
N VAL A 151 7.49 -1.32 -15.28
CA VAL A 151 7.96 -2.28 -16.29
C VAL A 151 6.90 -2.46 -17.38
N ASN A 152 7.35 -2.50 -18.64
CA ASN A 152 6.48 -2.70 -19.80
C ASN A 152 5.65 -3.99 -19.69
N GLY A 153 4.36 -3.90 -20.03
CA GLY A 153 3.42 -5.02 -20.06
C GLY A 153 2.96 -5.51 -18.69
N GLN A 154 3.55 -4.99 -17.61
CA GLN A 154 3.19 -5.39 -16.26
C GLN A 154 1.84 -4.79 -15.85
N THR A 155 1.14 -5.48 -14.95
CA THR A 155 -0.09 -4.98 -14.36
C THR A 155 0.14 -4.51 -12.92
N TYR A 156 -0.43 -3.36 -12.55
CA TYR A 156 -0.27 -2.73 -11.24
C TYR A 156 -1.62 -2.41 -10.60
N VAL A 157 -1.67 -2.40 -9.28
CA VAL A 157 -2.73 -1.69 -8.55
C VAL A 157 -2.39 -0.21 -8.50
N MET A 158 -3.33 0.64 -8.90
CA MET A 158 -3.20 2.10 -8.88
C MET A 158 -4.46 2.74 -8.30
N TYR A 159 -4.41 4.06 -8.14
CA TYR A 159 -5.41 4.86 -7.46
C TYR A 159 -5.72 6.14 -8.22
N HIS A 160 -7.01 6.47 -8.30
CA HIS A 160 -7.50 7.72 -8.85
C HIS A 160 -8.22 8.52 -7.77
N GLY A 161 -7.68 9.69 -7.43
CA GLY A 161 -8.30 10.65 -6.51
C GLY A 161 -9.34 11.49 -7.21
N THR A 162 -10.55 11.54 -6.68
CA THR A 162 -11.66 12.28 -7.27
C THR A 162 -12.73 12.59 -6.22
N THR A 163 -13.83 13.23 -6.59
CA THR A 163 -14.96 13.45 -5.66
C THR A 163 -15.79 12.18 -5.49
N ARG A 164 -16.56 12.07 -4.41
CA ARG A 164 -17.49 10.94 -4.20
C ARG A 164 -18.48 10.78 -5.35
N GLN A 165 -18.96 11.89 -5.91
CA GLN A 165 -19.88 11.88 -7.05
C GLN A 165 -19.22 11.29 -8.28
N THR A 166 -18.03 11.77 -8.65
CA THR A 166 -17.30 11.29 -9.82
C THR A 166 -16.85 9.84 -9.64
N ALA A 167 -16.46 9.43 -8.44
CA ALA A 167 -16.15 8.03 -8.14
C ALA A 167 -17.34 7.10 -8.43
N LYS A 168 -18.57 7.50 -8.07
CA LYS A 168 -19.79 6.75 -8.43
C LYS A 168 -20.02 6.70 -9.93
N SER A 169 -19.80 7.81 -10.64
CA SER A 169 -19.89 7.84 -12.11
C SER A 169 -18.87 6.92 -12.78
N ILE A 170 -17.62 6.91 -12.31
CA ILE A 170 -16.56 6.01 -12.79
C ILE A 170 -16.94 4.55 -12.53
N GLN A 171 -17.47 4.23 -11.35
CA GLN A 171 -17.94 2.88 -11.04
C GLN A 171 -19.09 2.42 -11.96
N ALA A 172 -19.99 3.33 -12.34
CA ALA A 172 -21.14 3.01 -13.17
C ALA A 172 -20.82 2.95 -14.67
N SER A 173 -19.88 3.77 -15.16
CA SER A 173 -19.68 4.00 -16.60
C SER A 173 -18.23 3.89 -17.08
N GLY A 174 -17.29 3.55 -16.19
CA GLY A 174 -15.87 3.49 -16.50
C GLY A 174 -15.18 4.86 -16.46
N PHE A 175 -13.87 4.85 -16.70
CA PHE A 175 -13.09 6.09 -16.81
C PHE A 175 -13.33 6.78 -18.15
N ARG A 176 -13.35 8.10 -18.12
CA ARG A 176 -13.24 8.94 -19.32
C ARG A 176 -11.88 9.65 -19.28
N PRO A 177 -11.06 9.58 -20.34
CA PRO A 177 -9.81 10.32 -20.40
C PRO A 177 -10.04 11.82 -20.21
N SER A 178 -9.12 12.51 -19.56
CA SER A 178 -9.09 13.97 -19.62
C SER A 178 -8.71 14.43 -21.03
N GLU A 179 -9.20 15.60 -21.43
CA GLU A 179 -8.86 16.20 -22.74
C GLU A 179 -7.45 16.79 -22.76
N ASP A 180 -6.90 17.14 -21.60
CA ASP A 180 -5.54 17.66 -21.44
C ASP A 180 -5.00 17.38 -20.02
N GLY A 181 -3.72 17.71 -19.81
CA GLY A 181 -3.02 17.69 -18.55
C GLY A 181 -1.51 17.84 -18.75
N MET A 182 -0.72 17.62 -17.70
CA MET A 182 0.74 17.70 -17.77
C MET A 182 1.33 16.74 -18.81
N LEU A 183 0.71 15.57 -18.99
CA LEU A 183 1.09 14.50 -19.92
C LEU A 183 0.15 14.44 -21.14
N GLY A 184 -0.67 15.46 -21.35
CA GLY A 184 -1.73 15.46 -22.35
C GLY A 184 -2.95 14.69 -21.89
N ARG A 185 -3.74 14.23 -22.86
CA ARG A 185 -4.98 13.47 -22.67
C ARG A 185 -4.72 12.06 -22.14
N GLY A 186 -5.62 11.58 -21.28
CA GLY A 186 -5.53 10.23 -20.70
C GLY A 186 -6.18 10.13 -19.32
N VAL A 187 -6.07 8.97 -18.69
CA VAL A 187 -6.53 8.74 -17.32
C VAL A 187 -5.33 8.86 -16.38
N TYR A 188 -5.37 9.86 -15.51
CA TYR A 188 -4.31 10.10 -14.54
C TYR A 188 -4.48 9.22 -13.32
N LEU A 189 -3.45 8.44 -13.03
CA LEU A 189 -3.41 7.48 -11.95
C LEU A 189 -2.14 7.69 -11.14
N SER A 190 -2.23 7.22 -9.90
CA SER A 190 -1.12 7.23 -8.97
C SER A 190 -0.94 5.83 -8.44
N ARG A 191 0.30 5.34 -8.41
CA ARG A 191 0.64 4.15 -7.63
C ARG A 191 0.59 4.39 -6.10
N ASP A 192 0.34 5.64 -5.69
CA ASP A 192 0.22 6.11 -4.32
C ASP A 192 -1.21 6.48 -3.96
N LEU A 193 -1.81 5.74 -3.03
CA LEU A 193 -3.12 6.05 -2.47
C LEU A 193 -3.14 7.38 -1.73
N GLU A 194 -2.10 7.75 -1.00
CA GLU A 194 -2.10 9.01 -0.25
C GLU A 194 -2.03 10.20 -1.20
N LYS A 195 -1.12 10.18 -2.19
CA LYS A 195 -1.11 11.19 -3.26
C LYS A 195 -2.50 11.27 -3.88
N ALA A 196 -3.08 10.14 -4.31
CA ALA A 196 -4.41 10.12 -4.91
C ALA A 196 -5.47 10.71 -3.97
N SER A 197 -5.47 10.35 -2.69
CA SER A 197 -6.46 10.80 -1.70
C SER A 197 -6.46 12.31 -1.44
N ARG A 198 -5.38 13.01 -1.80
CA ARG A 198 -5.29 14.47 -1.70
C ARG A 198 -6.07 15.18 -2.81
N TYR A 199 -6.42 14.48 -3.89
CA TYR A 199 -7.16 15.04 -5.00
C TYR A 199 -8.67 14.83 -4.88
N PRO A 200 -9.48 15.80 -5.33
CA PRO A 200 -9.06 17.10 -5.87
C PRO A 200 -8.59 18.05 -4.75
N LEU A 201 -7.56 18.87 -5.03
CA LEU A 201 -6.97 19.78 -4.04
C LEU A 201 -7.97 20.84 -3.56
N ASP A 202 -8.80 21.36 -4.47
CA ASP A 202 -9.80 22.41 -4.22
C ASP A 202 -11.15 21.86 -3.71
N CYS A 203 -11.17 20.64 -3.17
CA CYS A 203 -12.35 19.97 -2.65
C CYS A 203 -12.19 19.67 -1.15
N PRO A 204 -13.24 19.81 -0.31
CA PRO A 204 -13.20 19.40 1.09
C PRO A 204 -12.85 17.91 1.23
N GLU A 205 -12.04 17.55 2.24
CA GLU A 205 -11.67 16.15 2.49
C GLU A 205 -12.87 15.22 2.64
N SER A 206 -13.98 15.74 3.18
CA SER A 206 -15.22 14.98 3.36
C SER A 206 -15.85 14.53 2.03
N ASP A 207 -15.58 15.21 0.92
CA ASP A 207 -16.12 14.90 -0.40
C ASP A 207 -15.10 14.19 -1.33
N ARG A 208 -13.86 13.98 -0.87
CA ARG A 208 -12.87 13.20 -1.61
C ARG A 208 -13.18 11.70 -1.54
N ALA A 209 -12.83 11.00 -2.61
CA ALA A 209 -12.90 9.56 -2.74
C ALA A 209 -11.72 9.07 -3.58
N VAL A 210 -11.32 7.81 -3.35
CA VAL A 210 -10.29 7.17 -4.17
C VAL A 210 -10.87 5.93 -4.84
N VAL A 211 -10.69 5.84 -6.15
CA VAL A 211 -11.00 4.65 -6.93
C VAL A 211 -9.75 3.80 -7.04
N ARG A 212 -9.82 2.56 -6.53
CA ARG A 212 -8.75 1.56 -6.64
C ARG A 212 -8.92 0.77 -7.94
N VAL A 213 -7.86 0.62 -8.71
CA VAL A 213 -7.89 0.00 -10.04
C VAL A 213 -6.73 -0.97 -10.24
N LYS A 214 -6.88 -1.93 -11.16
CA LYS A 214 -5.83 -2.78 -11.69
C LYS A 214 -5.56 -2.34 -13.13
N VAL A 215 -4.31 -2.05 -13.47
CA VAL A 215 -3.92 -1.35 -14.70
C VAL A 215 -2.83 -2.10 -15.42
N ASN A 216 -3.06 -2.50 -16.67
CA ASN A 216 -2.00 -2.98 -17.55
C ASN A 216 -1.32 -1.79 -18.23
N VAL A 217 -0.08 -1.47 -17.84
CA VAL A 217 0.59 -0.25 -18.33
C VAL A 217 1.09 -0.35 -19.77
N GLY A 218 1.09 -1.55 -20.37
CA GLY A 218 1.56 -1.75 -21.74
C GLY A 218 2.97 -1.21 -21.96
N LYS A 219 3.23 -0.54 -23.08
CA LYS A 219 4.49 0.16 -23.33
C LYS A 219 4.54 1.47 -22.56
N VAL A 220 5.52 1.61 -21.68
CA VAL A 220 5.67 2.79 -20.82
C VAL A 220 6.73 3.74 -21.37
N LYS A 221 6.41 5.04 -21.38
CA LYS A 221 7.36 6.10 -21.68
C LYS A 221 7.65 6.94 -20.43
N ALA A 222 8.91 6.96 -20.01
CA ALA A 222 9.37 7.93 -19.02
C ALA A 222 9.36 9.35 -19.62
N ILE A 223 8.71 10.29 -18.93
CA ILE A 223 8.68 11.72 -19.20
C ILE A 223 9.39 12.42 -18.03
N ASP A 224 10.70 12.60 -18.18
CA ASP A 224 11.64 12.88 -17.08
C ASP A 224 12.06 14.35 -16.96
N ARG A 225 11.46 15.25 -17.73
CA ARG A 225 11.76 16.68 -17.68
C ARG A 225 10.67 17.51 -18.32
N GLN A 226 10.59 18.77 -17.89
CA GLN A 226 9.72 19.75 -18.53
C GLN A 226 10.10 19.93 -20.00
N ARG A 227 9.09 20.03 -20.87
CA ARG A 227 9.24 20.12 -22.34
C ARG A 227 9.93 18.90 -22.94
N HIS A 228 9.72 17.71 -22.36
CA HIS A 228 10.12 16.48 -23.01
C HIS A 228 9.42 16.36 -24.37
N PRO A 229 10.10 15.94 -25.47
CA PRO A 229 9.53 15.94 -26.83
C PRO A 229 8.22 15.18 -26.97
N LEU A 230 8.05 14.10 -26.18
CA LEU A 230 6.84 13.28 -26.16
C LEU A 230 5.89 13.60 -25.01
N GLN A 231 6.08 14.71 -24.27
CA GLN A 231 5.34 14.98 -23.03
C GLN A 231 3.82 14.88 -23.21
N LYS A 232 3.27 15.35 -24.34
CA LYS A 232 1.84 15.27 -24.65
C LYS A 232 1.47 14.36 -25.84
N THR A 233 2.45 13.75 -26.50
CA THR A 233 2.29 13.03 -27.78
C THR A 233 2.82 11.59 -27.74
N TRP A 234 3.16 11.09 -26.55
CA TRP A 234 3.67 9.74 -26.35
C TRP A 234 2.71 8.65 -26.89
N HIS A 235 1.40 8.86 -26.80
CA HIS A 235 0.40 7.90 -27.31
C HIS A 235 0.42 7.80 -28.84
N ASP A 236 0.65 8.92 -29.56
CA ASP A 236 0.83 8.92 -31.02
C ASP A 236 2.05 8.10 -31.47
N HIS A 237 2.99 7.87 -30.55
CA HIS A 237 4.22 7.11 -30.79
C HIS A 237 4.10 5.64 -30.31
N GLY A 238 2.86 5.18 -30.04
CA GLY A 238 2.57 3.79 -29.70
C GLY A 238 2.92 3.40 -28.26
N TYR A 239 3.04 4.37 -27.36
CA TYR A 239 3.13 4.10 -25.92
C TYR A 239 1.72 4.09 -25.30
N ASP A 240 1.51 3.20 -24.34
CA ASP A 240 0.22 2.98 -23.68
C ASP A 240 0.10 3.78 -22.37
N THR A 241 1.24 4.06 -21.72
CA THR A 241 1.33 4.83 -20.48
C THR A 241 2.50 5.81 -20.54
N ALA A 242 2.27 7.07 -20.19
CA ALA A 242 3.34 8.00 -19.81
C ALA A 242 3.55 7.95 -18.29
N TRP A 243 4.81 7.87 -17.88
CA TRP A 243 5.21 7.85 -16.48
C TRP A 243 6.19 9.00 -16.20
N VAL A 244 5.91 9.81 -15.20
CA VAL A 244 6.80 10.86 -14.72
C VAL A 244 7.62 10.32 -13.56
N PRO A 245 8.95 10.16 -13.67
CA PRO A 245 9.76 9.69 -12.55
C PRO A 245 9.70 10.65 -11.34
N PRO A 246 9.86 10.14 -10.11
CA PRO A 246 9.95 11.01 -8.94
C PRO A 246 11.18 11.92 -9.01
N ASN A 247 11.07 13.12 -8.42
CA ASN A 247 12.14 14.11 -8.30
C ASN A 247 12.79 14.56 -9.62
N CYS A 248 12.10 14.41 -10.76
CA CYS A 248 12.61 14.84 -12.06
C CYS A 248 12.27 16.31 -12.41
N GLY A 249 11.65 17.04 -11.47
CA GLY A 249 11.26 18.45 -11.65
C GLY A 249 9.96 18.67 -12.44
N MET A 250 9.24 17.61 -12.78
CA MET A 250 7.95 17.71 -13.49
C MET A 250 6.78 18.07 -12.59
N VAL A 251 6.74 17.52 -11.36
CA VAL A 251 5.65 17.71 -10.39
C VAL A 251 6.20 18.42 -9.15
N PRO A 252 5.56 19.50 -8.64
CA PRO A 252 6.05 20.24 -7.47
C PRO A 252 6.24 19.38 -6.22
N SER A 253 5.42 18.34 -6.05
CA SER A 253 5.55 17.42 -4.92
C SER A 253 6.75 16.49 -5.02
N GLY A 254 7.43 16.43 -6.17
CA GLY A 254 8.47 15.44 -6.46
C GLY A 254 7.94 14.02 -6.61
N LEU A 255 6.63 13.80 -6.47
CA LEU A 255 5.99 12.49 -6.63
C LEU A 255 5.73 12.22 -8.10
N GLU A 256 5.88 10.96 -8.49
CA GLU A 256 5.60 10.52 -9.86
C GLU A 256 4.14 10.65 -10.26
N GLU A 257 3.88 10.46 -11.55
CA GLU A 257 2.53 10.43 -12.09
C GLU A 257 2.43 9.47 -13.28
N ASP A 258 1.34 8.72 -13.37
CA ASP A 258 1.03 7.86 -14.51
C ASP A 258 -0.15 8.43 -15.28
N CYS A 259 -0.06 8.45 -16.61
CA CYS A 259 -1.16 8.79 -17.50
C CYS A 259 -1.35 7.66 -18.48
N VAL A 260 -2.49 6.97 -18.39
CA VAL A 260 -2.84 5.83 -19.24
C VAL A 260 -3.71 6.30 -20.39
N TRP A 261 -3.36 5.90 -21.62
CA TRP A 261 -4.03 6.39 -22.82
C TRP A 261 -5.43 5.82 -22.95
N ASP A 262 -5.53 4.50 -22.85
CA ASP A 262 -6.73 3.72 -23.12
C ASP A 262 -7.38 3.24 -21.80
N PRO A 263 -8.60 3.71 -21.46
CA PRO A 263 -9.34 3.27 -20.29
C PRO A 263 -9.60 1.76 -20.23
N ASP A 264 -9.63 1.04 -21.35
CA ASP A 264 -9.89 -0.40 -21.37
C ASP A 264 -8.76 -1.21 -20.68
N ARG A 265 -7.62 -0.57 -20.45
CA ARG A 265 -6.51 -1.12 -19.67
C ARG A 265 -6.71 -1.02 -18.16
N ILE A 266 -7.79 -0.37 -17.71
CA ILE A 266 -8.05 -0.03 -16.31
C ILE A 266 -9.26 -0.81 -15.81
N GLN A 267 -9.02 -1.80 -14.96
CA GLN A 267 -10.06 -2.56 -14.28
C GLN A 267 -10.36 -1.97 -12.90
N ILE A 268 -11.58 -1.50 -12.68
CA ILE A 268 -12.01 -1.00 -11.37
C ILE A 268 -12.12 -2.14 -10.36
N LEU A 269 -11.45 -2.01 -9.22
CA LEU A 269 -11.53 -2.96 -8.12
C LEU A 269 -12.60 -2.51 -7.13
N VAL A 270 -13.82 -3.02 -7.28
CA VAL A 270 -14.87 -2.88 -6.27
C VAL A 270 -14.55 -3.77 -5.07
N ARG A 271 -14.69 -3.24 -3.84
CA ARG A 271 -14.71 -4.08 -2.64
C ARG A 271 -15.87 -5.07 -2.81
N GLN A 272 -15.56 -6.36 -2.92
CA GLN A 272 -16.59 -7.38 -2.71
C GLN A 272 -17.04 -7.25 -1.26
N THR A 273 -18.24 -6.73 -1.03
CA THR A 273 -18.95 -7.05 0.20
C THR A 273 -19.15 -8.57 0.17
N GLN A 274 -18.62 -9.28 1.17
CA GLN A 274 -18.92 -10.70 1.36
C GLN A 274 -20.43 -10.84 1.63
N ASN A 275 -21.22 -10.92 0.56
CA ASN A 275 -22.63 -11.28 0.57
C ASN A 275 -22.83 -12.60 -0.16
N HIS A 276 -21.95 -13.57 0.10
CA HIS A 276 -22.14 -14.94 -0.32
C HIS A 276 -21.64 -15.91 0.75
N LEU A 277 -22.56 -16.29 1.64
CA LEU A 277 -22.75 -17.64 2.23
C LEU A 277 -23.69 -17.55 3.45
N LEU A 278 -24.92 -17.07 3.23
CA LEU A 278 -26.07 -17.40 4.10
C LEU A 278 -27.28 -17.62 3.19
N LYS A 279 -27.23 -18.68 2.38
CA LYS A 279 -28.45 -19.28 1.83
C LYS A 279 -28.33 -20.81 1.86
N LYS A 280 -29.21 -21.34 2.70
CA LYS A 280 -29.84 -22.67 2.67
C LYS A 280 -28.97 -23.84 3.10
N ASP A 281 -29.17 -24.23 4.36
CA ASP A 281 -29.60 -25.59 4.67
C ASP A 281 -30.85 -25.52 5.56
N LYS A 282 -32.00 -25.51 4.89
CA LYS A 282 -33.23 -26.13 5.37
C LYS A 282 -33.52 -27.25 4.38
N ALA A 283 -33.37 -28.50 4.80
CA ALA A 283 -34.27 -29.60 4.46
C ALA A 283 -33.80 -30.92 5.09
N TYR A 284 -34.75 -31.55 5.80
CA TYR A 284 -34.82 -32.89 6.38
C TYR A 284 -34.08 -33.13 7.69
#